data_AF-A0A1E4SKC9-F1
#
_entry.id   AF-A0A1E4SKC9-F1
#
_cell.length_a   1.000
_cell.length_b   1.000
_cell.length_c   1.000
_cell.angle_alpha   90.00
_cell.angle_beta   90.00
_cell.angle_gamma   90.00
#
_symmetry.space_group_name_H-M   'P 1'
#
loop_
_entity.id
_entity.type
_entity.pdbx_description
1 polymer ?
#
loop_
_entity_poly.entity_id
_entity_poly.type
_entity_poly.pdbx_seq_one_letter_code
_entity_poly.pdbx_strand_id
1 'polypeptide(L)'
;MGSKKKKADKRKDFVKPKLRVGKTAAKPDNHTDTSFVAKTIHLPNQSLAKPAGQAQSDRGDVDLSHHLSLTKHHSSTTRKEVLAYIQAHLPNNPSFYKNILTAVVPLILDQSAGVRAAVVSLLVACAHKQQGLLDLHMRTVVLFIYSAMTHILPDIRNDSTKFLQILVDHAGQSVARAYFIKTIKNFFGLLAWTLTDDKKAQSLAITTSLSLGGSTKKARIFHLIVLRKFLEASLFEPTGAVNDVELAAAVHAQSYKYQLSQAPQPFSPLNLFTTTLPRSRTVENSLSNQGVDDGTFSLKDLDSISSEDLETRRKILKDVFFKPSLKNLKSLIKEGGEVGREANSCMAVLEKLDAELAESKE
;
A
#
# COMPACT_ATOMS: atom_id res chain seq x y z
N MET A 1 88.25 26.91 31.11
CA MET A 1 86.94 27.60 31.20
C MET A 1 85.78 26.64 30.86
N GLY A 2 85.44 25.68 31.74
CA GLY A 2 84.42 24.64 31.47
C GLY A 2 83.37 24.42 32.57
N SER A 3 83.26 25.33 33.54
CA SER A 3 82.48 25.10 34.77
C SER A 3 81.07 25.74 34.76
N LYS A 4 80.86 26.86 34.05
CA LYS A 4 79.55 27.57 34.06
C LYS A 4 78.48 26.92 33.17
N LYS A 5 78.87 26.28 32.07
CA LYS A 5 77.95 25.62 31.12
C LYS A 5 77.35 24.33 31.71
N LYS A 6 78.19 23.47 32.29
CA LYS A 6 77.74 22.26 33.03
C LYS A 6 76.85 22.58 34.25
N LYS A 7 77.07 23.72 34.93
CA LYS A 7 76.20 24.19 36.03
C LYS A 7 74.85 24.72 35.55
N ALA A 8 74.78 25.32 34.35
CA ALA A 8 73.54 25.83 33.78
C ALA A 8 72.64 24.68 33.27
N ASP A 9 73.24 23.62 32.72
CA ASP A 9 72.51 22.43 32.26
C ASP A 9 71.93 21.66 33.46
N LYS A 10 72.72 21.41 34.53
CA LYS A 10 72.21 20.84 35.79
C LYS A 10 71.12 21.67 36.49
N ARG A 11 71.04 22.98 36.21
CA ARG A 11 70.05 23.89 36.81
C ARG A 11 68.70 23.84 36.07
N LYS A 12 68.65 23.25 34.88
CA LYS A 12 67.42 23.01 34.11
C LYS A 12 66.75 21.68 34.47
N ASP A 13 67.52 20.72 34.99
CA ASP A 13 67.03 19.38 35.31
C ASP A 13 66.05 19.32 36.50
N PHE A 14 66.05 20.32 37.38
CA PHE A 14 65.17 20.38 38.56
C PHE A 14 64.56 21.77 38.78
N VAL A 15 63.83 22.27 37.77
CA VAL A 15 63.10 23.55 37.88
C VAL A 15 61.72 23.31 38.47
N LYS A 16 61.54 23.63 39.75
CA LYS A 16 60.22 23.61 40.39
C LYS A 16 59.34 24.71 39.78
N PRO A 17 58.14 24.39 39.26
CA PRO A 17 57.22 25.39 38.73
C PRO A 17 56.83 26.39 39.83
N LYS A 18 56.84 27.68 39.48
CA LYS A 18 56.56 28.78 40.42
C LYS A 18 55.13 28.68 40.93
N LEU A 19 54.95 28.61 42.25
CA LEU A 19 53.64 28.55 42.92
C LEU A 19 52.75 29.69 42.43
N ARG A 20 51.63 29.34 41.79
CA ARG A 20 50.54 30.26 41.47
C ARG A 20 49.41 30.01 42.47
N VAL A 21 49.19 30.97 43.36
CA VAL A 21 48.14 30.92 44.39
C VAL A 21 46.76 30.79 43.72
N GLY A 22 45.91 29.89 44.21
CA GLY A 22 44.54 29.66 43.71
C GLY A 22 44.37 28.52 42.68
N LYS A 23 45.43 27.82 42.28
CA LYS A 23 45.33 26.60 41.45
C LYS A 23 45.58 25.35 42.28
N THR A 24 44.99 24.22 41.86
CA THR A 24 45.23 22.91 42.49
C THR A 24 46.72 22.61 42.54
N ALA A 25 47.20 22.14 43.70
CA ALA A 25 48.59 21.79 43.89
C ALA A 25 49.03 20.79 42.81
N ALA A 26 50.19 21.04 42.20
CA ALA A 26 50.74 20.15 41.18
C ALA A 26 51.05 18.78 41.81
N LYS A 27 50.79 17.70 41.05
CA LYS A 27 51.17 16.35 41.46
C LYS A 27 52.71 16.30 41.59
N PRO A 28 53.28 15.55 42.56
CA PRO A 28 54.73 15.50 42.77
C PRO A 28 55.46 14.93 41.55
N ASP A 29 56.74 15.29 41.38
CA ASP A 29 57.52 14.96 40.16
C ASP A 29 57.70 13.44 39.92
N ASN A 30 57.51 12.62 40.95
CA ASN A 30 57.53 11.15 40.88
C ASN A 30 56.13 10.52 40.76
N HIS A 31 55.07 11.33 40.57
CA HIS A 31 53.72 10.83 40.44
C HIS A 31 53.54 10.11 39.10
N THR A 32 53.33 8.81 39.16
CA THR A 32 52.89 8.02 38.00
C THR A 32 51.37 8.08 37.93
N ASP A 33 50.84 8.69 36.87
CA ASP A 33 49.39 8.70 36.63
C ASP A 33 48.96 7.35 36.08
N THR A 34 48.19 6.60 36.87
CA THR A 34 47.66 5.28 36.49
C THR A 34 46.27 5.36 35.84
N SER A 35 45.78 6.56 35.53
CA SER A 35 44.56 6.71 34.77
C SER A 35 44.80 6.34 33.30
N PHE A 36 44.15 5.27 32.86
CA PHE A 36 44.07 4.90 31.46
C PHE A 36 42.61 4.68 31.07
N VAL A 37 42.30 4.93 29.81
CA VAL A 37 40.99 4.65 29.23
C VAL A 37 41.16 3.56 28.18
N ALA A 38 40.65 2.38 28.46
CA ALA A 38 40.55 1.30 27.48
C ALA A 38 39.16 1.34 26.82
N LYS A 39 39.12 1.39 25.49
CA LYS A 39 37.87 1.31 24.71
C LYS A 39 37.74 -0.07 24.09
N THR A 40 36.57 -0.67 24.21
CA THR A 40 36.25 -1.94 23.56
C THR A 40 36.02 -1.76 22.07
N ILE A 41 36.63 -2.62 21.25
CA ILE A 41 36.37 -2.68 19.81
C ILE A 41 35.11 -3.52 19.61
N HIS A 42 34.08 -2.95 18.98
CA HIS A 42 32.90 -3.70 18.55
C HIS A 42 33.06 -4.08 17.07
N LEU A 43 33.06 -5.38 16.79
CA LEU A 43 33.09 -5.93 15.43
C LEU A 43 31.66 -6.24 14.98
N PRO A 44 31.32 -6.06 13.70
CA PRO A 44 30.02 -6.47 13.19
C PRO A 44 29.86 -8.00 13.28
N ASN A 45 28.71 -8.45 13.79
CA ASN A 45 28.39 -9.87 13.84
C ASN A 45 28.29 -10.42 12.41
N GLN A 46 29.14 -11.39 12.07
CA GLN A 46 29.02 -12.16 10.84
C GLN A 46 28.20 -13.41 11.15
N SER A 47 27.11 -13.64 10.41
CA SER A 47 26.20 -14.79 10.58
C SER A 47 26.82 -16.10 10.05
N LEU A 48 28.00 -16.46 10.53
CA LEU A 48 28.75 -17.65 10.12
C LEU A 48 28.36 -18.91 10.92
N ALA A 49 27.83 -18.74 12.13
CA ALA A 49 27.45 -19.84 13.01
C ALA A 49 25.96 -19.74 13.38
N LYS A 50 25.16 -20.71 12.92
CA LYS A 50 23.86 -20.99 13.53
C LYS A 50 24.15 -21.69 14.87
N PRO A 51 23.68 -21.18 16.03
CA PRO A 51 24.03 -21.76 17.32
C PRO A 51 23.54 -23.21 17.40
N ALA A 52 24.47 -24.14 17.65
CA ALA A 52 24.28 -25.59 17.66
C ALA A 52 23.43 -26.13 18.84
N GLY A 53 22.55 -25.30 19.44
CA GLY A 53 21.84 -25.61 20.68
C GLY A 53 20.32 -25.39 20.64
N GLN A 54 19.76 -24.91 19.54
CA GLN A 54 18.30 -24.89 19.36
C GLN A 54 17.91 -26.08 18.50
N ALA A 55 17.07 -26.94 19.06
CA ALA A 55 16.56 -28.14 18.43
C ALA A 55 16.20 -27.87 16.96
N GLN A 56 16.86 -28.59 16.06
CA GLN A 56 16.43 -28.70 14.68
C GLN A 56 15.00 -29.25 14.68
N SER A 57 14.02 -28.36 14.57
CA SER A 57 12.89 -28.71 13.73
C SER A 57 13.45 -28.89 12.32
N ASP A 58 12.93 -29.85 11.57
CA ASP A 58 13.37 -30.28 10.24
C ASP A 58 13.32 -29.14 9.16
N ARG A 59 12.98 -27.92 9.59
CA ARG A 59 12.90 -26.66 8.84
C ARG A 59 13.50 -25.51 9.67
N GLY A 60 14.79 -25.62 10.04
CA GLY A 60 15.49 -24.77 11.01
C GLY A 60 15.08 -23.29 11.04
N ASP A 61 15.10 -22.69 12.24
CA ASP A 61 14.58 -21.34 12.50
C ASP A 61 15.02 -20.34 11.43
N VAL A 62 14.03 -19.86 10.68
CA VAL A 62 14.27 -19.00 9.53
C VAL A 62 14.50 -17.59 10.07
N ASP A 63 15.68 -17.03 9.80
CA ASP A 63 15.96 -15.62 10.11
C ASP A 63 15.18 -14.71 9.15
N LEU A 64 13.88 -14.61 9.42
CA LEU A 64 12.93 -13.81 8.66
C LEU A 64 13.34 -12.34 8.71
N SER A 65 13.91 -11.87 9.83
CA SER A 65 14.36 -10.48 9.97
C SER A 65 15.47 -10.16 8.96
N HIS A 66 16.49 -11.02 8.85
CA HIS A 66 17.53 -10.87 7.86
C HIS A 66 16.97 -10.88 6.42
N HIS A 67 16.10 -11.83 6.09
CA HIS A 67 15.49 -11.88 4.75
C HIS A 67 14.60 -10.68 4.44
N LEU A 68 13.83 -10.18 5.41
CA LEU A 68 13.04 -8.96 5.25
C LEU A 68 13.91 -7.73 5.01
N SER A 69 15.15 -7.69 5.53
CA SER A 69 16.08 -6.60 5.22
C SER A 69 16.57 -6.65 3.76
N LEU A 70 16.76 -7.85 3.21
CA LEU A 70 17.22 -8.07 1.84
C LEU A 70 16.17 -7.74 0.77
N THR A 71 14.90 -7.55 1.14
CA THR A 71 13.88 -7.04 0.21
C THR A 71 14.19 -5.64 -0.30
N LYS A 72 15.06 -4.89 0.38
CA LYS A 72 15.54 -3.55 -0.03
C LYS A 72 16.90 -3.58 -0.72
N HIS A 73 17.44 -4.77 -1.02
CA HIS A 73 18.74 -4.90 -1.66
C HIS A 73 18.73 -4.29 -3.06
N HIS A 74 19.85 -3.70 -3.50
CA HIS A 74 19.95 -3.01 -4.79
C HIS A 74 19.77 -3.95 -5.99
N SER A 75 20.24 -5.20 -5.89
CA SER A 75 20.08 -6.23 -6.94
C SER A 75 18.65 -6.76 -6.97
N SER A 76 18.00 -6.65 -8.14
CA SER A 76 16.65 -7.17 -8.39
C SER A 76 16.58 -8.70 -8.33
N THR A 77 17.65 -9.38 -8.75
CA THR A 77 17.75 -10.84 -8.62
C THR A 77 17.71 -11.25 -7.15
N THR A 78 18.49 -10.60 -6.29
CA THR A 78 18.48 -10.87 -4.84
C THR A 78 17.10 -10.64 -4.24
N ARG A 79 16.44 -9.51 -4.56
CA ARG A 79 15.08 -9.24 -4.07
C ARG A 79 14.10 -10.32 -4.48
N LYS A 80 14.13 -10.75 -5.75
CA LYS A 80 13.25 -11.81 -6.26
C LYS A 80 13.47 -13.14 -5.55
N GLU A 81 14.72 -13.60 -5.42
CA GLU A 81 15.03 -14.87 -4.74
C GLU A 81 14.66 -14.83 -3.26
N VAL A 82 14.86 -13.69 -2.60
CA VAL A 82 14.45 -13.48 -1.20
C VAL A 82 12.93 -13.56 -1.05
N LEU A 83 12.16 -12.96 -1.97
CA LEU A 83 10.69 -13.06 -1.93
C LEU A 83 10.22 -14.50 -2.12
N ALA A 84 10.83 -15.25 -3.03
CA ALA A 84 10.53 -16.68 -3.22
C ALA A 84 10.89 -17.50 -1.97
N TYR A 85 12.03 -17.21 -1.34
CA TYR A 85 12.44 -17.85 -0.10
C TYR A 85 11.46 -17.56 1.05
N ILE A 86 11.04 -16.30 1.22
CA ILE A 86 10.03 -15.92 2.23
C ILE A 86 8.71 -16.65 1.96
N GLN A 87 8.28 -16.76 0.70
CA GLN A 87 7.06 -17.49 0.33
C GLN A 87 7.12 -18.96 0.71
N ALA A 88 8.26 -19.63 0.47
CA ALA A 88 8.46 -21.04 0.84
C ALA A 88 8.50 -21.26 2.35
N HIS A 89 8.86 -20.22 3.12
CA HIS A 89 9.07 -20.29 4.57
C HIS A 89 8.13 -19.37 5.36
N LEU A 90 6.88 -19.21 4.89
CA LEU A 90 5.91 -18.38 5.58
C LEU A 90 5.71 -18.87 7.03
N PRO A 91 5.77 -17.98 8.03
CA PRO A 91 5.65 -18.36 9.44
C PRO A 91 4.24 -18.85 9.77
N ASN A 92 4.12 -19.70 10.79
CA ASN A 92 2.82 -20.14 11.30
C ASN A 92 2.22 -19.12 12.27
N ASN A 93 3.05 -18.33 12.95
CA ASN A 93 2.57 -17.28 13.87
C ASN A 93 2.07 -16.06 13.06
N PRO A 94 0.79 -15.66 13.21
CA PRO A 94 0.22 -14.52 12.50
C PRO A 94 0.91 -13.17 12.77
N SER A 95 1.59 -13.01 13.91
CA SER A 95 2.21 -11.74 14.32
C SER A 95 3.28 -11.25 13.33
N PHE A 96 3.94 -12.16 12.60
CA PHE A 96 5.00 -11.82 11.65
C PHE A 96 4.47 -11.26 10.32
N TYR A 97 3.20 -11.50 9.97
CA TYR A 97 2.67 -11.11 8.65
C TYR A 97 2.61 -9.59 8.46
N LYS A 98 2.40 -8.82 9.54
CA LYS A 98 2.50 -7.36 9.49
C LYS A 98 3.89 -6.91 9.02
N ASN A 99 4.95 -7.56 9.50
CA ASN A 99 6.33 -7.21 9.13
C ASN A 99 6.61 -7.62 7.68
N ILE A 100 6.12 -8.79 7.25
CA ILE A 100 6.19 -9.22 5.86
C ILE A 100 5.51 -8.21 4.94
N LEU A 101 4.25 -7.83 5.21
CA LEU A 101 3.53 -6.85 4.41
C LEU A 101 4.23 -5.49 4.39
N THR A 102 4.73 -5.02 5.54
CA THR A 102 5.44 -3.74 5.63
C THR A 102 6.69 -3.71 4.74
N ALA A 103 7.39 -4.83 4.61
CA ALA A 103 8.58 -4.95 3.76
C ALA A 103 8.23 -5.16 2.27
N VAL A 104 7.14 -5.87 1.97
CA VAL A 104 6.81 -6.36 0.63
C VAL A 104 5.91 -5.41 -0.16
N VAL A 105 4.95 -4.75 0.49
CA VAL A 105 3.99 -3.85 -0.18
C VAL A 105 4.67 -2.71 -0.96
N PRO A 106 5.74 -2.06 -0.47
CA PRO A 106 6.45 -1.04 -1.26
C PRO A 106 7.03 -1.56 -2.59
N LEU A 107 7.32 -2.87 -2.69
CA LEU A 107 7.85 -3.50 -3.91
C LEU A 107 6.81 -3.65 -5.02
N ILE A 108 5.54 -3.27 -4.78
CA ILE A 108 4.55 -3.04 -5.85
C ILE A 108 5.09 -2.04 -6.88
N LEU A 109 5.87 -1.05 -6.41
CA LEU A 109 6.50 -0.02 -7.24
C LEU A 109 7.93 -0.39 -7.68
N ASP A 110 8.33 -1.67 -7.56
CA ASP A 110 9.66 -2.10 -7.98
C ASP A 110 9.82 -1.98 -9.50
N GLN A 111 11.00 -1.56 -9.95
CA GLN A 111 11.33 -1.42 -11.37
C GLN A 111 11.34 -2.76 -12.12
N SER A 112 11.70 -3.85 -11.44
CA SER A 112 11.78 -5.18 -12.03
C SER A 112 10.43 -5.87 -12.08
N ALA A 113 9.98 -6.23 -13.28
CA ALA A 113 8.77 -7.03 -13.48
C ALA A 113 8.86 -8.40 -12.76
N GLY A 114 10.05 -8.99 -12.69
CA GLY A 114 10.27 -10.27 -11.99
C GLY A 114 10.07 -10.15 -10.47
N VAL A 115 10.46 -9.03 -9.88
CA VAL A 115 10.22 -8.75 -8.45
C VAL A 115 8.73 -8.52 -8.23
N ARG A 116 8.07 -7.69 -9.04
CA ARG A 116 6.61 -7.46 -8.94
C ARG A 116 5.80 -8.76 -9.07
N ALA A 117 6.20 -9.66 -9.97
CA ALA A 117 5.57 -10.97 -10.10
C ALA A 117 5.75 -11.86 -8.86
N ALA A 118 6.95 -11.85 -8.26
CA ALA A 118 7.20 -12.56 -7.00
C ALA A 118 6.39 -11.97 -5.84
N VAL A 119 6.21 -10.64 -5.80
CA VAL A 119 5.34 -9.96 -4.81
C VAL A 119 3.89 -10.42 -4.96
N VAL A 120 3.35 -10.50 -6.18
CA VAL A 120 1.99 -11.02 -6.44
C VAL A 120 1.85 -12.43 -5.86
N SER A 121 2.78 -13.33 -6.20
CA SER A 121 2.79 -14.72 -5.74
C SER A 121 2.86 -14.81 -4.20
N LEU A 122 3.73 -14.01 -3.57
CA LEU A 122 3.88 -13.98 -2.12
C LEU A 122 2.62 -13.43 -1.43
N LEU A 123 2.00 -12.36 -1.95
CA LEU A 123 0.78 -11.79 -1.37
C LEU A 123 -0.39 -12.77 -1.43
N VAL A 124 -0.54 -13.53 -2.52
CA VAL A 124 -1.54 -14.60 -2.64
C VAL A 124 -1.27 -15.70 -1.60
N ALA A 125 -0.02 -16.15 -1.47
CA ALA A 125 0.35 -17.15 -0.47
C ALA A 125 0.08 -16.67 0.97
N CYS A 126 0.36 -15.40 1.27
CA CYS A 126 0.03 -14.79 2.56
C CYS A 126 -1.48 -14.73 2.81
N ALA A 127 -2.27 -14.35 1.80
CA ALA A 127 -3.73 -14.27 1.90
C ALA A 127 -4.38 -15.65 2.12
N HIS A 128 -3.85 -16.69 1.47
CA HIS A 128 -4.31 -18.06 1.69
C HIS A 128 -3.95 -18.59 3.08
N LYS A 129 -2.74 -18.26 3.57
CA LYS A 129 -2.26 -18.77 4.86
C LYS A 129 -2.87 -18.05 6.05
N GLN A 130 -3.15 -16.75 5.92
CA GLN A 130 -3.81 -15.95 6.95
C GLN A 130 -5.01 -15.21 6.37
N GLN A 131 -6.20 -15.78 6.57
CA GLN A 131 -7.46 -15.15 6.21
C GLN A 131 -7.67 -13.84 6.99
N GLY A 132 -8.30 -12.84 6.38
CA GLY A 132 -8.51 -11.51 6.98
C GLY A 132 -7.26 -10.62 7.03
N LEU A 133 -6.08 -11.11 6.61
CA LEU A 133 -4.83 -10.34 6.63
C LEU A 133 -4.92 -9.07 5.77
N LEU A 134 -5.50 -9.21 4.57
CA LEU A 134 -5.64 -8.12 3.60
C LEU A 134 -6.70 -7.12 4.04
N ASP A 135 -7.80 -7.57 4.65
CA ASP A 135 -8.81 -6.68 5.24
C ASP A 135 -8.20 -5.78 6.32
N LEU A 136 -7.37 -6.36 7.20
CA LEU A 136 -6.73 -5.62 8.28
C LEU A 136 -5.71 -4.57 7.80
N HIS A 137 -4.95 -4.88 6.74
CA HIS A 137 -3.88 -4.01 6.22
C HIS A 137 -4.25 -3.27 4.93
N MET A 138 -5.54 -3.28 4.56
CA MET A 138 -6.05 -2.81 3.28
C MET A 138 -5.59 -1.39 2.94
N ARG A 139 -5.63 -0.48 3.93
CA ARG A 139 -5.25 0.93 3.73
C ARG A 139 -3.86 1.09 3.12
N THR A 140 -2.87 0.38 3.62
CA THR A 140 -1.49 0.47 3.13
C THR A 140 -1.37 -0.18 1.76
N VAL A 141 -1.99 -1.33 1.56
CA VAL A 141 -1.93 -2.05 0.27
C VAL A 141 -2.57 -1.22 -0.85
N VAL A 142 -3.78 -0.71 -0.63
CA VAL A 142 -4.52 0.13 -1.58
C VAL A 142 -3.75 1.40 -1.93
N LEU A 143 -3.08 2.03 -0.95
CA LEU A 143 -2.26 3.22 -1.20
C LEU A 143 -1.17 2.95 -2.24
N PHE A 144 -0.42 1.86 -2.08
CA PHE A 144 0.64 1.51 -3.02
C PHE A 144 0.09 1.05 -4.38
N ILE A 145 -1.07 0.39 -4.41
CA ILE A 145 -1.75 0.04 -5.66
C ILE A 145 -2.15 1.30 -6.44
N TYR A 146 -2.76 2.30 -5.80
CA TYR A 146 -3.13 3.54 -6.47
C TYR A 146 -1.91 4.36 -6.90
N SER A 147 -0.86 4.36 -6.09
CA SER A 147 0.43 4.90 -6.51
C SER A 147 0.98 4.18 -7.74
N ALA A 148 0.77 2.88 -7.88
CA ALA A 148 1.17 2.11 -9.06
C ALA A 148 0.31 2.44 -10.28
N MET A 149 -1.02 2.59 -10.12
CA MET A 149 -1.95 2.95 -11.20
C MET A 149 -1.64 4.33 -11.79
N THR A 150 -1.13 5.25 -10.97
CA THR A 150 -0.79 6.64 -11.36
C THR A 150 0.72 6.83 -11.58
N HIS A 151 1.51 5.75 -11.56
CA HIS A 151 2.96 5.83 -11.63
C HIS A 151 3.44 6.38 -12.98
N ILE A 152 4.56 7.11 -13.03
CA ILE A 152 5.08 7.67 -14.29
C ILE A 152 5.61 6.59 -15.25
N LEU A 153 6.07 5.46 -14.74
CA LEU A 153 6.58 4.36 -15.56
C LEU A 153 5.46 3.41 -16.02
N PRO A 154 5.35 3.14 -17.34
CA PRO A 154 4.29 2.31 -17.90
C PRO A 154 4.33 0.87 -17.39
N ASP A 155 5.51 0.30 -17.16
CA ASP A 155 5.63 -1.09 -16.69
C ASP A 155 5.01 -1.31 -15.31
N ILE A 156 5.14 -0.34 -14.41
CA ILE A 156 4.52 -0.38 -13.08
C ILE A 156 3.01 -0.18 -13.20
N ARG A 157 2.55 0.77 -14.03
CA ARG A 157 1.12 0.98 -14.27
C ARG A 157 0.45 -0.26 -14.86
N ASN A 158 1.08 -0.89 -15.85
CA ASN A 158 0.58 -2.09 -16.51
C ASN A 158 0.39 -3.27 -15.54
N ASP A 159 1.22 -3.37 -14.49
CA ASP A 159 1.12 -4.42 -13.48
C ASP A 159 0.23 -4.06 -12.29
N SER A 160 -0.11 -2.79 -12.09
CA SER A 160 -0.83 -2.27 -10.92
C SER A 160 -2.10 -3.07 -10.57
N THR A 161 -2.95 -3.35 -11.56
CA THR A 161 -4.21 -4.08 -11.34
C THR A 161 -4.02 -5.55 -10.96
N LYS A 162 -2.83 -6.15 -11.19
CA LYS A 162 -2.54 -7.51 -10.72
C LYS A 162 -2.57 -7.59 -9.19
N PHE A 163 -2.15 -6.53 -8.52
CA PHE A 163 -2.22 -6.42 -7.07
C PHE A 163 -3.64 -6.11 -6.60
N LEU A 164 -4.39 -5.31 -7.35
CA LEU A 164 -5.81 -5.04 -7.05
C LEU A 164 -6.65 -6.31 -7.16
N GLN A 165 -6.36 -7.18 -8.14
CA GLN A 165 -7.01 -8.47 -8.31
C GLN A 165 -6.96 -9.32 -7.04
N ILE A 166 -5.81 -9.34 -6.35
CA ILE A 166 -5.63 -10.07 -5.08
C ILE A 166 -6.60 -9.53 -4.01
N LEU A 167 -6.73 -8.21 -3.92
CA LEU A 167 -7.67 -7.61 -2.98
C LEU A 167 -9.13 -7.92 -3.35
N VAL A 168 -9.47 -7.94 -4.64
CA VAL A 168 -10.82 -8.30 -5.10
C VAL A 168 -11.14 -9.76 -4.76
N ASP A 169 -10.19 -10.67 -4.96
CA ASP A 169 -10.39 -12.11 -4.72
C ASP A 169 -10.47 -12.46 -3.21
N HIS A 170 -9.73 -11.76 -2.34
CA HIS A 170 -9.65 -12.10 -0.91
C HIS A 170 -10.35 -11.12 0.04
N ALA A 171 -10.57 -9.88 -0.38
CA ALA A 171 -11.11 -8.79 0.45
C ALA A 171 -12.07 -7.88 -0.36
N GLY A 172 -12.76 -8.44 -1.37
CA GLY A 172 -13.53 -7.67 -2.35
C GLY A 172 -14.59 -6.77 -1.74
N GLN A 173 -15.36 -7.27 -0.76
CA GLN A 173 -16.37 -6.48 -0.06
C GLN A 173 -15.75 -5.35 0.76
N SER A 174 -14.61 -5.60 1.42
CA SER A 174 -13.91 -4.58 2.20
C SER A 174 -13.38 -3.45 1.32
N VAL A 175 -12.81 -3.77 0.16
CA VAL A 175 -12.35 -2.74 -0.81
C VAL A 175 -13.53 -1.97 -1.38
N ALA A 176 -14.63 -2.67 -1.72
CA ALA A 176 -15.83 -2.02 -2.21
C ALA A 176 -16.38 -1.03 -1.16
N ARG A 177 -16.54 -1.46 0.09
CA ARG A 177 -17.07 -0.59 1.15
C ARG A 177 -16.20 0.65 1.40
N ALA A 178 -14.88 0.46 1.54
CA ALA A 178 -13.98 1.51 1.98
C ALA A 178 -13.42 2.39 0.84
N TYR A 179 -13.32 1.86 -0.39
CA TYR A 179 -12.53 2.48 -1.45
C TYR A 179 -13.20 2.51 -2.83
N PHE A 180 -14.52 2.26 -2.93
CA PHE A 180 -15.24 2.21 -4.22
C PHE A 180 -14.93 3.36 -5.17
N ILE A 181 -15.21 4.59 -4.72
CA ILE A 181 -15.10 5.80 -5.52
C ILE A 181 -13.65 6.01 -6.00
N LYS A 182 -12.69 5.84 -5.10
CA LYS A 182 -11.27 5.99 -5.41
C LYS A 182 -10.81 4.91 -6.39
N THR A 183 -11.26 3.67 -6.24
CA THR A 183 -10.91 2.57 -7.16
C THR A 183 -11.36 2.90 -8.57
N ILE A 184 -12.63 3.30 -8.75
CA ILE A 184 -13.19 3.64 -10.07
C ILE A 184 -12.48 4.87 -10.67
N LYS A 185 -12.27 5.94 -9.88
CA LYS A 185 -11.51 7.12 -10.35
C LYS A 185 -10.10 6.73 -10.85
N ASN A 186 -9.41 5.83 -10.15
CA ASN A 186 -8.10 5.35 -10.60
C ASN A 186 -8.18 4.51 -11.88
N PHE A 187 -9.22 3.69 -12.07
CA PHE A 187 -9.44 3.00 -13.35
C PHE A 187 -9.67 3.95 -14.51
N PHE A 188 -10.43 5.03 -14.28
CA PHE A 188 -10.62 6.08 -15.30
C PHE A 188 -9.28 6.70 -15.70
N GLY A 189 -8.44 7.05 -14.73
CA GLY A 189 -7.08 7.54 -15.01
C GLY A 189 -6.23 6.52 -15.78
N LEU A 190 -6.24 5.26 -15.34
CA LEU A 190 -5.44 4.17 -15.92
C LEU A 190 -5.83 3.84 -17.36
N LEU A 191 -7.13 3.92 -17.68
CA LEU A 191 -7.69 3.67 -19.01
C LEU A 191 -7.80 4.95 -19.87
N ALA A 192 -7.31 6.09 -19.37
CA ALA A 192 -7.42 7.40 -19.99
C ALA A 192 -8.87 7.84 -20.29
N TRP A 193 -9.82 7.45 -19.44
CA TRP A 193 -11.22 7.87 -19.50
C TRP A 193 -11.43 9.17 -18.72
N THR A 194 -12.38 9.98 -19.16
CA THR A 194 -12.79 11.21 -18.47
C THR A 194 -14.18 11.08 -17.88
N LEU A 195 -14.41 11.74 -16.74
CA LEU A 195 -15.72 11.79 -16.07
C LEU A 195 -16.65 12.83 -16.71
N THR A 196 -16.09 13.86 -17.34
CA THR A 196 -16.83 14.92 -18.03
C THR A 196 -16.66 14.79 -19.55
N ASP A 197 -17.66 15.30 -20.28
CA ASP A 197 -17.69 15.28 -21.75
C ASP A 197 -16.88 16.43 -22.40
N ASP A 198 -15.97 17.07 -21.66
CA ASP A 198 -15.12 18.13 -22.21
C ASP A 198 -14.06 17.55 -23.17
N LYS A 199 -14.12 18.01 -24.43
CA LYS A 199 -13.17 17.62 -25.49
C LYS A 199 -11.73 17.97 -25.11
N LYS A 200 -11.51 19.07 -24.38
CA LYS A 200 -10.16 19.46 -23.91
C LYS A 200 -9.64 18.47 -22.88
N ALA A 201 -10.46 18.12 -21.89
CA ALA A 201 -10.11 17.13 -20.88
C ALA A 201 -9.83 15.74 -21.49
N GLN A 202 -10.64 15.30 -22.46
CA GLN A 202 -10.41 14.04 -23.17
C GLN A 202 -9.08 14.04 -23.93
N SER A 203 -8.79 15.13 -24.66
CA SER A 203 -7.54 15.27 -25.39
C SER A 203 -6.33 15.27 -24.45
N LEU A 204 -6.44 15.95 -23.30
CA LEU A 204 -5.38 15.99 -22.29
C LEU A 204 -5.14 14.62 -21.66
N ALA A 205 -6.20 13.88 -21.31
CA ALA A 205 -6.10 12.54 -20.73
C ALA A 205 -5.42 11.56 -21.69
N ILE A 206 -5.81 11.58 -22.97
CA ILE A 206 -5.19 10.75 -24.02
C ILE A 206 -3.73 11.16 -24.21
N THR A 207 -3.44 12.45 -24.36
CA THR A 207 -2.06 12.95 -24.56
C THR A 207 -1.15 12.59 -23.40
N THR A 208 -1.64 12.72 -22.16
CA THR A 208 -0.90 12.37 -20.95
C THR A 208 -0.65 10.87 -20.86
N SER A 209 -1.66 10.05 -21.19
CA SER A 209 -1.49 8.60 -21.22
C SER A 209 -0.44 8.19 -22.26
N LEU A 210 -0.51 8.75 -23.47
CA LEU A 210 0.46 8.49 -24.54
C LEU A 210 1.87 8.96 -24.18
N SER A 211 2.03 10.16 -23.59
CA SER A 211 3.34 10.68 -23.19
C SER A 211 4.00 9.86 -22.08
N LEU A 212 3.19 9.25 -21.21
CA LEU A 212 3.67 8.33 -20.18
C LEU A 212 3.92 6.91 -20.70
N GLY A 213 3.75 6.63 -22.00
CA GLY A 213 4.00 5.32 -22.62
C GLY A 213 2.77 4.41 -22.75
N GLY A 214 1.57 4.93 -22.48
CA GLY A 214 0.29 4.25 -22.65
C GLY A 214 0.15 2.97 -21.81
N SER A 215 -0.92 2.22 -22.06
CA SER A 215 -1.10 0.85 -21.56
C SER A 215 -0.99 -0.14 -22.71
N THR A 216 -0.26 -1.23 -22.49
CA THR A 216 -0.12 -2.28 -23.53
C THR A 216 -1.47 -2.97 -23.75
N LYS A 217 -1.71 -3.54 -24.95
CA LYS A 217 -2.96 -4.28 -25.23
C LYS A 217 -3.25 -5.35 -24.18
N LYS A 218 -2.24 -6.13 -23.80
CA LYS A 218 -2.33 -7.17 -22.76
C LYS A 218 -2.68 -6.59 -21.38
N ALA A 219 -2.07 -5.47 -21.01
CA ALA A 219 -2.40 -4.79 -19.76
C ALA A 219 -3.83 -4.24 -19.77
N ARG A 220 -4.26 -3.61 -20.88
CA ARG A 220 -5.65 -3.12 -21.04
C ARG A 220 -6.69 -4.23 -20.85
N ILE A 221 -6.47 -5.39 -21.47
CA ILE A 221 -7.34 -6.56 -21.29
C ILE A 221 -7.41 -6.94 -19.81
N PHE A 222 -6.26 -7.06 -19.15
CA PHE A 222 -6.21 -7.42 -17.74
C PHE A 222 -6.88 -6.35 -16.85
N HIS A 223 -6.66 -5.05 -17.11
CA HIS A 223 -7.34 -3.96 -16.40
C HIS A 223 -8.87 -4.08 -16.50
N LEU A 224 -9.41 -4.40 -17.67
CA LEU A 224 -10.84 -4.61 -17.87
C LEU A 224 -11.36 -5.83 -17.12
N ILE A 225 -10.61 -6.94 -17.09
CA ILE A 225 -10.97 -8.13 -16.31
C ILE A 225 -11.06 -7.80 -14.82
N VAL A 226 -10.07 -7.11 -14.27
CA VAL A 226 -10.08 -6.71 -12.85
C VAL A 226 -11.20 -5.71 -12.57
N LEU A 227 -11.45 -4.76 -13.49
CA LEU A 227 -12.57 -3.83 -13.38
C LEU A 227 -13.91 -4.56 -13.35
N ARG A 228 -14.13 -5.55 -14.23
CA ARG A 228 -15.34 -6.38 -14.23
C ARG A 228 -15.55 -7.05 -12.88
N LYS A 229 -14.53 -7.78 -12.40
CA LYS A 229 -14.60 -8.48 -11.12
C LYS A 229 -14.84 -7.53 -9.95
N PHE A 230 -14.22 -6.35 -9.98
CA PHE A 230 -14.44 -5.32 -8.97
C PHE A 230 -15.87 -4.78 -9.00
N LEU A 231 -16.44 -4.51 -10.18
CA LEU A 231 -17.83 -4.09 -10.34
C LEU A 231 -18.80 -5.17 -9.86
N GLU A 232 -18.54 -6.43 -10.22
CA GLU A 232 -19.33 -7.58 -9.74
C GLU A 232 -19.30 -7.68 -8.20
N ALA A 233 -18.12 -7.59 -7.58
CA ALA A 233 -17.98 -7.65 -6.13
C ALA A 233 -18.56 -6.42 -5.41
N SER A 234 -18.59 -5.25 -6.04
CA SER A 234 -18.99 -4.00 -5.38
C SER A 234 -20.47 -3.66 -5.53
N LEU A 235 -21.13 -4.15 -6.59
CA LEU A 235 -22.49 -3.77 -6.97
C LEU A 235 -23.53 -4.86 -6.70
N PHE A 236 -23.11 -6.09 -6.44
CA PHE A 236 -24.01 -7.21 -6.16
C PHE A 236 -23.66 -7.82 -4.81
N GLU A 237 -24.69 -8.32 -4.13
CA GLU A 237 -24.49 -9.06 -2.88
C GLU A 237 -23.73 -10.37 -3.15
N PRO A 238 -22.84 -10.80 -2.25
CA PRO A 238 -22.17 -12.09 -2.39
C PRO A 238 -23.21 -13.20 -2.39
N THR A 239 -23.25 -13.99 -3.45
CA THR A 239 -24.14 -15.15 -3.57
C THR A 239 -23.74 -16.17 -2.49
N GLY A 240 -24.45 -16.17 -1.35
CA GLY A 240 -24.16 -17.02 -0.19
C GLY A 240 -23.93 -16.29 1.14
N ALA A 241 -24.05 -14.95 1.21
CA ALA A 241 -23.90 -14.19 2.46
C ALA A 241 -25.20 -14.05 3.28
N VAL A 242 -26.22 -14.86 3.00
CA VAL A 242 -27.25 -15.13 3.99
C VAL A 242 -26.73 -16.30 4.82
N ASN A 243 -26.04 -15.99 5.92
CA ASN A 243 -25.87 -16.97 6.98
C ASN A 243 -27.27 -17.23 7.57
N ASP A 244 -28.06 -18.09 6.93
CA ASP A 244 -29.36 -18.56 7.44
C ASP A 244 -29.22 -19.14 8.86
N VAL A 245 -28.00 -19.53 9.24
CA VAL A 245 -27.65 -20.05 10.57
C VAL A 245 -27.61 -18.97 11.66
N GLU A 246 -27.33 -17.70 11.33
CA GLU A 246 -27.21 -16.60 12.32
C GLU A 246 -28.54 -15.87 12.57
N LEU A 247 -29.43 -15.86 11.58
CA LEU A 247 -30.77 -15.29 11.72
C LEU A 247 -31.67 -16.16 12.62
N ALA A 248 -31.40 -17.47 12.69
CA ALA A 248 -32.14 -18.41 13.54
C ALA A 248 -31.91 -18.20 15.06
N ALA A 249 -30.82 -17.52 15.45
CA ALA A 249 -30.47 -17.25 16.86
C ALA A 249 -30.69 -15.79 17.29
N ALA A 250 -31.13 -14.91 16.38
CA ALA A 250 -31.30 -13.49 16.65
C ALA A 250 -32.70 -13.20 17.22
N VAL A 251 -32.76 -12.59 18.40
CA VAL A 251 -34.03 -12.16 19.06
C VAL A 251 -34.77 -11.11 18.21
N HIS A 252 -34.04 -10.34 17.40
CA HIS A 252 -34.58 -9.33 16.49
C HIS A 252 -33.79 -9.29 15.19
N ALA A 253 -34.45 -8.99 14.07
CA ALA A 253 -33.81 -8.92 12.74
C ALA A 253 -32.62 -7.94 12.65
N GLN A 254 -32.54 -6.98 13.58
CA GLN A 254 -31.45 -5.99 13.66
C GLN A 254 -30.43 -6.28 14.78
N SER A 255 -30.52 -7.40 15.48
CA SER A 255 -29.61 -7.73 16.59
C SER A 255 -28.14 -7.73 16.17
N TYR A 256 -27.84 -8.11 14.92
CA TYR A 256 -26.49 -8.10 14.36
C TYR A 256 -25.82 -6.71 14.40
N LYS A 257 -26.59 -5.61 14.40
CA LYS A 257 -26.06 -4.24 14.45
C LYS A 257 -25.46 -3.88 15.81
N TYR A 258 -25.88 -4.58 16.87
CA TYR A 258 -25.45 -4.33 18.25
C TYR A 258 -24.42 -5.35 18.75
N GLN A 259 -24.01 -6.29 17.89
CA GLN A 259 -22.97 -7.27 18.19
C GLN A 259 -21.59 -6.73 17.81
N LEU A 260 -20.54 -7.38 18.32
CA LEU A 260 -19.17 -7.08 17.89
C LEU A 260 -19.05 -7.34 16.38
N SER A 261 -18.55 -6.34 15.66
CA SER A 261 -18.36 -6.47 14.22
C SER A 261 -17.31 -7.53 13.89
N GLN A 262 -17.58 -8.32 12.86
CA GLN A 262 -16.63 -9.28 12.30
C GLN A 262 -15.56 -8.59 11.43
N ALA A 263 -15.73 -7.31 11.08
CA ALA A 263 -14.75 -6.56 10.33
C ALA A 263 -13.60 -6.10 11.25
N PRO A 264 -12.32 -6.14 10.81
CA PRO A 264 -11.19 -5.74 11.66
C PRO A 264 -11.18 -4.26 12.08
N GLN A 265 -11.78 -3.36 11.27
CA GLN A 265 -11.75 -1.90 11.48
C GLN A 265 -13.13 -1.26 11.23
N PRO A 266 -14.16 -1.58 12.02
CA PRO A 266 -15.56 -1.23 11.73
C PRO A 266 -15.82 0.27 11.78
N PHE A 267 -15.13 1.01 12.65
CA PHE A 267 -15.33 2.45 12.83
C PHE A 267 -14.39 3.32 12.00
N SER A 268 -13.59 2.73 11.10
CA SER A 268 -12.68 3.49 10.24
C SER A 268 -13.39 4.55 9.38
N PRO A 269 -14.61 4.34 8.84
CA PRO A 269 -15.31 5.35 8.03
C PRO A 269 -15.64 6.64 8.78
N LEU A 270 -15.74 6.60 10.11
CA LEU A 270 -16.06 7.77 10.95
C LEU A 270 -14.92 8.79 10.99
N ASN A 271 -13.70 8.41 10.55
CA ASN A 271 -12.54 9.29 10.45
C ASN A 271 -12.15 10.04 11.75
N LEU A 272 -12.62 9.61 12.92
CA LEU A 272 -12.47 10.28 14.22
C LEU A 272 -11.00 10.55 14.62
N PHE A 273 -10.10 9.65 14.23
CA PHE A 273 -8.67 9.70 14.57
C PHE A 273 -7.79 10.03 13.36
N THR A 274 -8.36 10.56 12.28
CA THR A 274 -7.61 10.90 11.07
C THR A 274 -7.32 12.38 11.02
N THR A 275 -6.06 12.74 10.79
CA THR A 275 -5.68 14.12 10.47
C THR A 275 -5.75 14.29 8.96
N THR A 276 -6.69 15.12 8.49
CA THR A 276 -6.80 15.45 7.07
C THR A 276 -5.77 16.50 6.69
N LEU A 277 -5.06 16.27 5.58
CA LEU A 277 -4.17 17.29 5.03
C LEU A 277 -5.02 18.37 4.37
N PRO A 278 -4.73 19.67 4.58
CA PRO A 278 -5.45 20.76 3.93
C PRO A 278 -5.40 20.61 2.41
N ARG A 279 -6.55 20.67 1.74
CA ARG A 279 -6.60 20.75 0.27
C ARG A 279 -6.23 22.16 -0.17
N SER A 280 -5.50 22.29 -1.27
CA SER A 280 -5.23 23.60 -1.89
C SER A 280 -6.54 24.23 -2.37
N ARG A 281 -6.88 25.42 -1.86
CA ARG A 281 -8.11 26.17 -2.16
C ARG A 281 -8.32 26.51 -3.65
N THR A 282 -7.31 26.31 -4.49
CA THR A 282 -7.36 26.63 -5.93
C THR A 282 -8.35 25.76 -6.72
N VAL A 283 -8.71 24.57 -6.22
CA VAL A 283 -9.61 23.64 -6.92
C VAL A 283 -11.10 23.90 -6.62
N GLU A 284 -11.42 24.58 -5.51
CA GLU A 284 -12.81 24.82 -5.08
C GLU A 284 -13.55 25.85 -5.95
N ASN A 285 -12.84 26.80 -6.56
CA ASN A 285 -13.46 27.91 -7.28
C ASN A 285 -13.75 27.67 -8.78
N SER A 286 -13.37 26.53 -9.37
CA SER A 286 -13.43 26.33 -10.83
C SER A 286 -14.67 25.57 -11.34
N LEU A 287 -15.61 25.22 -10.48
CA LEU A 287 -16.84 24.51 -10.85
C LEU A 287 -18.01 25.27 -10.25
N SER A 288 -18.80 25.95 -11.08
CA SER A 288 -19.97 26.74 -10.69
C SER A 288 -20.93 25.96 -9.78
N ASN A 289 -21.51 26.65 -8.81
CA ASN A 289 -22.62 26.16 -8.00
C ASN A 289 -23.91 26.17 -8.85
N GLN A 290 -24.12 25.09 -9.58
CA GLN A 290 -25.44 24.70 -10.07
C GLN A 290 -25.67 23.25 -9.64
N GLY A 291 -25.87 23.04 -8.34
CA GLY A 291 -26.46 21.81 -7.83
C GLY A 291 -27.95 22.09 -7.65
N VAL A 292 -28.78 21.49 -8.50
CA VAL A 292 -30.21 21.36 -8.25
C VAL A 292 -30.35 20.33 -7.13
N ASP A 293 -31.11 20.66 -6.09
CA ASP A 293 -31.37 19.86 -4.89
C ASP A 293 -32.29 18.66 -5.21
N ASP A 294 -31.85 17.76 -6.10
CA ASP A 294 -32.61 16.62 -6.61
C ASP A 294 -32.12 15.28 -6.06
N GLY A 295 -31.35 15.30 -4.96
CA GLY A 295 -30.82 14.10 -4.33
C GLY A 295 -29.83 13.28 -5.19
N THR A 296 -29.32 13.82 -6.30
CA THR A 296 -28.31 13.18 -7.17
C THR A 296 -26.90 13.51 -6.71
N PHE A 297 -25.98 12.53 -6.75
CA PHE A 297 -24.58 12.77 -6.35
C PHE A 297 -23.80 13.52 -7.44
N SER A 298 -23.15 14.62 -7.07
CA SER A 298 -22.27 15.38 -7.97
C SER A 298 -20.81 14.94 -7.86
N LEU A 299 -20.01 15.27 -8.88
CA LEU A 299 -18.56 15.06 -8.88
C LEU A 299 -17.83 15.69 -7.68
N LYS A 300 -18.41 16.76 -7.11
CA LYS A 300 -17.87 17.49 -5.95
C LYS A 300 -17.99 16.71 -4.64
N ASP A 301 -19.04 15.91 -4.50
CA ASP A 301 -19.40 15.22 -3.25
C ASP A 301 -18.66 13.88 -3.11
N LEU A 302 -18.10 13.37 -4.21
CA LEU A 302 -17.46 12.04 -4.28
C LEU A 302 -16.36 11.79 -3.24
N ASP A 303 -15.67 12.82 -2.78
CA ASP A 303 -14.57 12.63 -1.84
C ASP A 303 -15.01 12.71 -0.37
N SER A 304 -16.26 13.10 -0.08
CA SER A 304 -16.84 13.16 1.27
C SER A 304 -17.85 12.04 1.54
N ILE A 305 -18.35 11.37 0.51
CA ILE A 305 -19.37 10.32 0.65
C ILE A 305 -18.76 8.99 1.11
N SER A 306 -19.42 8.33 2.08
CA SER A 306 -19.14 6.95 2.46
C SER A 306 -19.77 5.97 1.47
N SER A 307 -19.03 4.95 1.04
CA SER A 307 -19.48 3.90 0.12
C SER A 307 -19.76 2.57 0.81
N GLU A 308 -20.09 2.59 2.10
CA GLU A 308 -20.29 1.37 2.90
C GLU A 308 -21.54 0.58 2.47
N ASP A 309 -22.64 1.29 2.25
CA ASP A 309 -23.91 0.68 1.84
C ASP A 309 -23.91 0.29 0.36
N LEU A 310 -24.62 -0.80 0.04
CA LEU A 310 -24.77 -1.26 -1.35
C LEU A 310 -25.56 -0.24 -2.19
N GLU A 311 -26.68 0.23 -1.66
CA GLU A 311 -27.56 1.20 -2.33
C GLU A 311 -26.82 2.49 -2.68
N THR A 312 -26.02 3.01 -1.74
CA THR A 312 -25.18 4.20 -1.95
C THR A 312 -24.15 3.95 -3.06
N ARG A 313 -23.49 2.79 -3.07
CA ARG A 313 -22.55 2.42 -4.17
C ARG A 313 -23.25 2.37 -5.53
N ARG A 314 -24.41 1.71 -5.61
CA ARG A 314 -25.22 1.60 -6.84
C ARG A 314 -25.66 2.98 -7.34
N LYS A 315 -26.12 3.84 -6.43
CA LYS A 315 -26.54 5.22 -6.74
C LYS A 315 -25.38 6.08 -7.23
N ILE A 316 -24.22 6.05 -6.55
CA ILE A 316 -23.02 6.77 -7.01
C ILE A 316 -22.59 6.29 -8.40
N LEU A 317 -22.63 4.98 -8.65
CA LEU A 317 -22.31 4.47 -9.98
C LEU A 317 -23.27 5.03 -11.01
N LYS A 318 -24.59 4.99 -10.74
CA LYS A 318 -25.63 5.46 -11.66
C LYS A 318 -25.52 6.95 -11.97
N ASP A 319 -25.37 7.77 -10.94
CA ASP A 319 -25.40 9.23 -11.06
C ASP A 319 -24.13 9.77 -11.74
N VAL A 320 -22.96 9.21 -11.39
CA VAL A 320 -21.67 9.80 -11.76
C VAL A 320 -20.95 9.00 -12.84
N PHE A 321 -20.81 7.69 -12.66
CA PHE A 321 -19.87 6.88 -13.44
C PHE A 321 -20.53 6.16 -14.61
N PHE A 322 -21.83 5.96 -14.60
CA PHE A 322 -22.55 5.11 -15.55
C PHE A 322 -22.45 5.60 -16.99
N LYS A 323 -22.86 6.85 -17.25
CA LYS A 323 -22.84 7.44 -18.59
C LYS A 323 -21.41 7.52 -19.17
N PRO A 324 -20.39 8.02 -18.43
CA PRO A 324 -19.01 7.99 -18.91
C PRO A 324 -18.48 6.57 -19.16
N SER A 325 -18.80 5.61 -18.30
CA SER A 325 -18.35 4.22 -18.46
C SER A 325 -18.93 3.60 -19.73
N LEU A 326 -20.24 3.74 -19.97
CA LEU A 326 -20.89 3.21 -21.17
C LEU A 326 -20.31 3.81 -22.45
N LYS A 327 -20.06 5.12 -22.49
CA LYS A 327 -19.46 5.78 -23.65
C LYS A 327 -18.09 5.20 -23.98
N ASN A 328 -17.21 5.10 -22.98
CA ASN A 328 -15.85 4.61 -23.18
C ASN A 328 -15.81 3.11 -23.51
N LEU A 329 -16.65 2.30 -22.85
CA LEU A 329 -16.79 0.87 -23.16
C LEU A 329 -17.33 0.64 -24.59
N LYS A 330 -18.34 1.41 -25.04
CA LYS A 330 -18.83 1.34 -26.44
C LYS A 330 -17.73 1.68 -27.45
N SER A 331 -16.86 2.63 -27.12
CA SER A 331 -15.69 2.95 -27.94
C SER A 331 -14.73 1.77 -28.06
N LEU A 332 -14.44 1.07 -26.95
CA LEU A 332 -13.56 -0.10 -26.93
C LEU A 332 -14.18 -1.31 -27.64
N ILE A 333 -15.50 -1.51 -27.55
CA ILE A 333 -16.19 -2.57 -28.30
C ILE A 333 -16.03 -2.35 -29.81
N LYS A 334 -16.11 -1.09 -30.27
CA LYS A 334 -15.87 -0.74 -31.68
C LYS A 334 -14.41 -0.95 -32.12
N GLU A 335 -13.43 -0.84 -31.21
CA GLU A 335 -12.02 -1.17 -31.49
C GLU A 335 -11.87 -2.66 -31.86
N GLY A 336 -12.74 -3.52 -31.33
CA GLY A 336 -12.77 -4.96 -31.62
C GLY A 336 -11.67 -5.76 -30.92
N GLY A 337 -11.55 -7.05 -31.27
CA GLY A 337 -10.59 -7.98 -30.69
C GLY A 337 -10.87 -8.38 -29.23
N GLU A 338 -9.84 -8.87 -28.54
CA GLU A 338 -9.94 -9.31 -27.14
C GLU A 338 -10.29 -8.16 -26.19
N VAL A 339 -9.78 -6.96 -26.45
CA VAL A 339 -10.11 -5.75 -25.67
C VAL A 339 -11.60 -5.44 -25.78
N GLY A 340 -12.18 -5.50 -26.99
CA GLY A 340 -13.61 -5.30 -27.20
C GLY A 340 -14.48 -6.36 -26.52
N ARG A 341 -14.03 -7.63 -26.51
CA ARG A 341 -14.74 -8.73 -25.82
C ARG A 341 -14.81 -8.52 -24.30
N GLU A 342 -13.69 -8.15 -23.67
CA GLU A 342 -13.70 -7.86 -22.23
C GLU A 342 -14.47 -6.58 -21.91
N ALA A 343 -14.39 -5.56 -22.77
CA ALA A 343 -15.20 -4.34 -22.63
C ALA A 343 -16.71 -4.64 -22.70
N ASN A 344 -17.12 -5.54 -23.58
CA ASN A 344 -18.51 -6.01 -23.65
C ASN A 344 -18.93 -6.76 -22.38
N SER A 345 -18.02 -7.55 -21.81
CA SER A 345 -18.27 -8.25 -20.53
C SER A 345 -18.44 -7.26 -19.38
N CYS A 346 -17.65 -6.18 -19.32
CA CYS A 346 -17.86 -5.10 -18.35
C CYS A 346 -19.20 -4.37 -18.58
N MET A 347 -19.59 -4.17 -19.84
CA MET A 347 -20.86 -3.53 -20.20
C MET A 347 -22.05 -4.34 -19.72
N ALA A 348 -22.01 -5.67 -19.90
CA ALA A 348 -23.06 -6.58 -19.43
C ALA A 348 -23.31 -6.46 -17.92
N VAL A 349 -22.26 -6.23 -17.11
CA VAL A 349 -22.40 -6.02 -15.66
C VAL A 349 -23.15 -4.71 -15.36
N LEU A 350 -22.88 -3.65 -16.12
CA LEU A 350 -23.57 -2.36 -15.97
C LEU A 350 -25.03 -2.44 -16.43
N GLU A 351 -25.30 -3.17 -17.52
CA GLU A 351 -26.66 -3.41 -18.02
C GLU A 351 -27.48 -4.25 -17.04
N LYS A 352 -26.86 -5.29 -16.44
CA LYS A 352 -27.47 -6.08 -15.37
C LYS A 352 -27.86 -5.20 -14.18
N LEU A 353 -26.97 -4.30 -13.76
CA LEU A 353 -27.29 -3.35 -12.68
C LEU A 353 -28.49 -2.47 -13.05
N ASP A 354 -28.55 -1.98 -14.28
CA ASP A 354 -29.65 -1.12 -14.72
C ASP A 354 -31.00 -1.85 -14.73
N ALA A 355 -31.00 -3.13 -15.12
CA ALA A 355 -32.16 -4.00 -15.04
C ALA A 355 -32.62 -4.22 -13.59
N GLU A 356 -31.73 -4.58 -12.67
CA GLU A 356 -32.07 -4.76 -11.24
C GLU A 356 -32.60 -3.47 -10.59
N LEU A 357 -32.05 -2.31 -10.96
CA LEU A 357 -32.51 -1.02 -10.45
C LEU A 357 -33.87 -0.62 -11.04
N ALA A 358 -34.19 -1.03 -12.26
CA ALA A 358 -35.52 -0.84 -12.86
C ALA A 358 -36.56 -1.74 -12.17
N GLU A 359 -36.25 -3.00 -11.93
CA GLU A 359 -37.12 -3.96 -11.21
C GLU A 359 -37.40 -3.50 -9.77
N SER A 360 -36.43 -2.89 -9.08
CA SER A 360 -36.62 -2.38 -7.71
C SER A 360 -37.53 -1.15 -7.57
N LYS A 361 -37.91 -0.51 -8.69
CA LYS A 361 -38.77 0.68 -8.72
C LYS A 361 -40.23 0.37 -9.06
N GLU A 362 -40.51 -0.82 -9.58
CA GLU A 362 -41.86 -1.39 -9.72
C GLU A 362 -42.28 -2.08 -8.42
#